data_AF-A0A060CLJ9-F1
#
_entry.id   AF-A0A060CLJ9-F1
#
_cell.length_a   1.000
_cell.length_b   1.000
_cell.length_c   1.000
_cell.angle_alpha   90.00
_cell.angle_beta   90.00
_cell.angle_gamma   90.00
#
_symmetry.space_group_name_H-M   'P 1'
#
loop_
_entity.id
_entity.type
_entity.pdbx_description
1 polymer ?
#
loop_
_entity_poly.entity_id
_entity_poly.type
_entity_poly.pdbx_seq_one_letter_code
_entity_poly.pdbx_strand_id
1 'polypeptide(L)'
;MAAIMDEYAAHHDGLAPIVVSPDQNGAFTHNSLCADTSVYGKAETYLTTDVPRWIRDTLPVSTSSSQWLIGGFSQGGTCSVQIGPAHPKIFGSIFAASTEIAPSDGSRKRTIDRFFNGDEKAFDAHVPTTIIARHSPSSQTLDDGVRRVGRGCEK
;
A
#
# COMPACT_ATOMS: atom_id res chain seq x y z
N MET A 1 -0.64 11.46 13.04
CA MET A 1 0.59 10.70 12.79
C MET A 1 1.74 11.16 13.69
N ALA A 2 2.12 12.46 13.67
CA ALA A 2 3.20 12.99 14.52
C ALA A 2 3.09 12.57 16.00
N ALA A 3 1.96 12.87 16.66
CA ALA A 3 1.74 12.47 18.06
C ALA A 3 1.86 10.97 18.33
N ILE A 4 1.46 10.10 17.38
CA ILE A 4 1.58 8.64 17.51
C ILE A 4 3.06 8.23 17.43
N MET A 5 3.84 8.89 16.57
CA MET A 5 5.28 8.63 16.45
C MET A 5 6.06 9.18 17.65
N ASP A 6 5.65 10.33 18.19
CA ASP A 6 6.22 10.89 19.42
C ASP A 6 5.97 9.95 20.61
N GLU A 7 4.74 9.41 20.73
CA GLU A 7 4.39 8.43 21.76
C GLU A 7 5.19 7.12 21.58
N TYR A 8 5.30 6.63 20.34
CA TYR A 8 6.15 5.47 20.04
C TYR A 8 7.60 5.73 20.48
N ALA A 9 8.20 6.84 20.05
CA ALA A 9 9.56 7.20 20.43
C ALA A 9 9.74 7.27 21.96
N ALA A 10 8.78 7.83 22.69
CA ALA A 10 8.82 7.91 24.15
C ALA A 10 8.88 6.54 24.84
N HIS A 11 8.36 5.49 24.19
CA HIS A 11 8.39 4.10 24.68
C HIS A 11 9.52 3.24 24.06
N HIS A 12 10.33 3.81 23.17
CA HIS A 12 11.31 3.08 22.37
C HIS A 12 12.66 3.83 22.29
N ASP A 13 13.20 4.26 23.45
CA ASP A 13 14.51 4.91 23.58
C ASP A 13 14.68 6.18 22.70
N GLY A 14 13.58 6.88 22.42
CA GLY A 14 13.56 8.05 21.55
C GLY A 14 13.57 7.72 20.05
N LEU A 15 13.44 6.45 19.66
CA LEU A 15 13.44 5.99 18.27
C LEU A 15 12.02 5.73 17.76
N ALA A 16 11.71 6.27 16.59
CA ALA A 16 10.49 5.95 15.85
C ALA A 16 10.82 5.57 14.40
N PRO A 17 9.95 4.79 13.73
CA PRO A 17 10.05 4.56 12.30
C PRO A 17 9.97 5.87 11.51
N ILE A 18 10.65 5.92 10.37
CA ILE A 18 10.47 7.00 9.40
C ILE A 18 9.13 6.79 8.69
N VAL A 19 8.21 7.75 8.84
CA VAL A 19 6.89 7.72 8.19
C VAL A 19 6.83 8.74 7.07
N VAL A 20 6.54 8.29 5.86
CA VAL A 20 6.34 9.13 4.68
C VAL A 20 4.92 8.96 4.18
N SER A 21 4.21 10.07 3.98
CA SER A 21 2.83 10.09 3.48
C SER A 21 2.78 10.80 2.13
N PRO A 22 3.15 10.12 1.02
CA PRO A 22 3.12 10.72 -0.31
C PRO A 22 1.67 10.94 -0.76
N ASP A 23 1.39 12.07 -1.43
CA ASP A 23 0.09 12.28 -2.09
C ASP A 23 0.02 11.49 -3.40
N GLN A 24 -0.71 10.37 -3.38
CA GLN A 24 -0.91 9.52 -4.56
C GLN A 24 -2.06 9.96 -5.48
N ASN A 25 -2.88 10.93 -5.09
CA ASN A 25 -4.10 11.31 -5.80
C ASN A 25 -3.99 12.69 -6.46
N GLY A 26 -3.17 13.58 -5.92
CA GLY A 26 -2.97 14.96 -6.41
C GLY A 26 -4.17 15.89 -6.14
N ALA A 27 -5.34 15.35 -5.81
CA ALA A 27 -6.52 16.07 -5.35
C ALA A 27 -7.45 15.15 -4.55
N PHE A 28 -8.21 15.72 -3.61
CA PHE A 28 -9.13 14.99 -2.75
C PHE A 28 -10.27 14.27 -3.50
N THR A 29 -10.64 14.77 -4.68
CA THR A 29 -11.70 14.19 -5.52
C THR A 29 -11.19 13.09 -6.46
N HIS A 30 -9.90 12.81 -6.48
CA HIS A 30 -9.30 11.81 -7.35
C HIS A 30 -9.18 10.45 -6.64
N ASN A 31 -9.34 9.40 -7.45
CA ASN A 31 -8.94 8.05 -7.09
C ASN A 31 -7.98 7.56 -8.17
N SER A 32 -6.68 7.60 -7.89
CA SER A 32 -5.64 7.16 -8.84
C SER A 32 -5.66 5.67 -9.09
N LEU A 33 -6.44 4.90 -8.31
CA LEU A 33 -6.41 3.43 -8.25
C LEU A 33 -5.02 2.88 -7.89
N CYS A 34 -4.09 3.75 -7.50
CA CYS A 34 -2.67 3.44 -7.33
C CYS A 34 -2.08 2.65 -8.50
N ALA A 35 -2.57 2.96 -9.71
CA ALA A 35 -2.23 2.31 -10.96
C ALA A 35 -1.70 3.35 -11.94
N ASP A 36 -0.86 2.92 -12.88
CA ASP A 36 -0.47 3.74 -14.01
C ASP A 36 -1.61 3.77 -15.05
N THR A 37 -2.31 4.90 -15.13
CA THR A 37 -3.53 5.05 -15.94
C THR A 37 -3.47 6.28 -16.82
N SER A 38 -4.28 6.29 -17.89
CA SER A 38 -4.44 7.46 -18.75
C SER A 38 -5.15 8.64 -18.06
N VAL A 39 -5.85 8.40 -16.95
CA VAL A 39 -6.71 9.37 -16.28
C VAL A 39 -5.95 10.20 -15.24
N TYR A 40 -5.15 9.55 -14.39
CA TYR A 40 -4.43 10.21 -13.30
C TYR A 40 -2.91 9.98 -13.34
N GLY A 41 -2.38 9.55 -14.49
CA GLY A 41 -0.94 9.41 -14.71
C GLY A 41 -0.37 8.18 -14.03
N LYS A 42 0.91 8.27 -13.63
CA LYS A 42 1.71 7.12 -13.21
C LYS A 42 1.78 6.96 -11.69
N ALA A 43 0.65 6.70 -11.05
CA ALA A 43 0.57 6.62 -9.59
C ALA A 43 1.31 5.40 -9.02
N GLU A 44 1.32 4.26 -9.73
CA GLU A 44 2.08 3.09 -9.30
C GLU A 44 3.58 3.36 -9.41
N THR A 45 4.03 3.89 -10.55
CA THR A 45 5.45 4.28 -10.73
C THR A 45 5.88 5.28 -9.65
N TYR A 46 5.04 6.28 -9.35
CA TYR A 46 5.34 7.26 -8.32
C TYR A 46 5.56 6.61 -6.94
N LEU A 47 4.67 5.70 -6.54
CA LEU A 47 4.72 5.02 -5.24
C LEU A 47 5.80 3.93 -5.15
N THR A 48 6.25 3.37 -6.26
CA THR A 48 7.16 2.21 -6.30
C THR A 48 8.56 2.55 -6.82
N THR A 49 8.72 3.69 -7.49
CA THR A 49 10.01 4.13 -8.04
C THR A 49 10.41 5.47 -7.47
N ASP A 50 9.62 6.51 -7.70
CA ASP A 50 10.04 7.89 -7.40
C ASP A 50 10.11 8.16 -5.91
N VAL A 51 9.06 7.81 -5.16
CA VAL A 51 9.03 7.96 -3.70
C VAL A 51 10.10 7.08 -3.04
N PRO A 52 10.21 5.75 -3.30
CA PRO A 52 11.26 4.94 -2.70
C PRO A 52 12.68 5.39 -3.05
N ARG A 53 12.90 5.92 -4.26
CA ARG A 53 14.20 6.51 -4.64
C ARG A 53 14.48 7.75 -3.80
N TRP A 54 13.56 8.71 -3.75
CA TRP A 54 13.74 9.92 -2.95
C TRP A 54 13.98 9.62 -1.47
N ILE A 55 13.23 8.67 -0.89
CA ILE A 55 13.41 8.22 0.50
C ILE A 55 14.83 7.71 0.73
N ARG A 56 15.33 6.81 -0.14
CA ARG A 56 16.69 6.24 -0.02
C ARG A 56 17.79 7.28 -0.22
N ASP A 57 17.57 8.25 -1.09
CA ASP A 57 18.55 9.29 -1.41
C ASP A 57 18.61 10.38 -0.31
N THR A 58 17.54 10.54 0.48
CA THR A 58 17.37 11.70 1.38
C THR A 58 17.35 11.33 2.86
N LEU A 59 16.88 10.14 3.22
CA LEU A 59 16.63 9.74 4.61
C LEU A 59 17.53 8.57 5.03
N PRO A 60 17.88 8.45 6.32
CA PRO A 60 18.71 7.36 6.83
C PRO A 60 17.89 6.07 6.99
N VAL A 61 17.39 5.53 5.87
CA VAL A 61 16.57 4.32 5.83
C VAL A 61 17.40 3.08 5.53
N SER A 62 16.90 1.92 5.94
CA SER A 62 17.45 0.63 5.54
C SER A 62 17.27 0.39 4.04
N THR A 63 18.17 -0.38 3.41
CA THR A 63 17.98 -0.88 2.04
C THR A 63 17.28 -2.23 2.00
N SER A 64 17.02 -2.86 3.15
CA SER A 64 16.36 -4.16 3.24
C SER A 64 14.84 -4.02 3.14
N SER A 65 14.20 -4.72 2.18
CA SER A 65 12.74 -4.69 2.04
C SER A 65 12.02 -5.18 3.30
N SER A 66 12.63 -6.07 4.09
CA SER A 66 12.07 -6.54 5.37
C SER A 66 11.87 -5.43 6.41
N GLN A 67 12.49 -4.25 6.22
CA GLN A 67 12.34 -3.08 7.08
C GLN A 67 11.48 -1.98 6.45
N TRP A 68 10.79 -2.29 5.34
CA TRP A 68 9.90 -1.38 4.64
C TRP A 68 8.47 -1.90 4.71
N LEU A 69 7.55 -0.99 5.05
CA LEU A 69 6.12 -1.24 5.12
C LEU A 69 5.37 -0.28 4.19
N ILE A 70 4.42 -0.81 3.43
CA ILE A 70 3.37 -0.02 2.78
C ILE A 70 2.07 -0.21 3.56
N GLY A 71 1.38 0.89 3.86
CA GLY A 71 0.26 0.87 4.80
C GLY A 71 -0.85 1.87 4.44
N GLY A 72 -2.11 1.46 4.60
CA GLY A 72 -3.23 2.38 4.41
C GLY A 72 -4.61 1.87 4.84
N PHE A 73 -5.59 2.76 4.73
CA PHE A 73 -7.00 2.53 5.02
C PHE A 73 -7.85 2.80 3.79
N SER A 74 -8.98 2.09 3.63
CA SER A 74 -9.92 2.27 2.51
C SER A 74 -9.19 2.15 1.17
N GLN A 75 -9.29 3.16 0.29
CA GLN A 75 -8.54 3.21 -0.96
C GLN A 75 -7.04 2.96 -0.73
N GLY A 76 -6.42 3.58 0.28
CA GLY A 76 -5.00 3.38 0.59
C GLY A 76 -4.69 1.96 1.10
N GLY A 77 -5.65 1.31 1.75
CA GLY A 77 -5.56 -0.10 2.13
C GLY A 77 -5.56 -1.00 0.90
N THR A 78 -6.48 -0.75 -0.04
CA THR A 78 -6.53 -1.45 -1.33
C THR A 78 -5.25 -1.26 -2.14
N CYS A 79 -4.72 -0.04 -2.16
CA CYS A 79 -3.41 0.24 -2.75
C CYS A 79 -2.29 -0.56 -2.09
N SER A 80 -2.32 -0.72 -0.76
CA SER A 80 -1.30 -1.47 -0.02
C SER A 80 -1.31 -2.97 -0.37
N VAL A 81 -2.49 -3.58 -0.51
CA VAL A 81 -2.62 -4.99 -0.95
C VAL A 81 -2.48 -5.20 -2.46
N GLN A 82 -2.51 -4.13 -3.25
CA GLN A 82 -2.14 -4.15 -4.67
C GLN A 82 -0.62 -4.06 -4.84
N ILE A 83 -0.02 -2.99 -4.31
CA ILE A 83 1.39 -2.64 -4.51
C ILE A 83 2.31 -3.54 -3.70
N GLY A 84 1.99 -3.81 -2.44
CA GLY A 84 2.87 -4.59 -1.55
C GLY A 84 3.24 -5.95 -2.16
N PRO A 85 2.25 -6.81 -2.50
CA PRO A 85 2.51 -8.12 -3.09
C PRO A 85 3.13 -8.05 -4.50
N ALA A 86 2.83 -7.00 -5.28
CA ALA A 86 3.43 -6.80 -6.60
C ALA A 86 4.92 -6.42 -6.52
N HIS A 87 5.34 -5.78 -5.42
CA HIS A 87 6.68 -5.23 -5.23
C HIS A 87 7.39 -5.75 -3.96
N PRO A 88 7.59 -7.07 -3.80
CA PRO A 88 8.15 -7.67 -2.57
C PRO A 88 9.62 -7.32 -2.33
N LYS A 89 10.33 -6.85 -3.37
CA LYS A 89 11.70 -6.35 -3.26
C LYS A 89 11.77 -4.93 -2.69
N ILE A 90 10.64 -4.27 -2.53
CA ILE A 90 10.53 -2.94 -1.92
C ILE A 90 9.90 -3.06 -0.55
N PHE A 91 8.75 -3.74 -0.44
CA PHE A 91 7.98 -3.83 0.80
C PHE A 91 7.98 -5.26 1.35
N GLY A 92 8.52 -5.46 2.55
CA GLY A 92 8.49 -6.73 3.25
C GLY A 92 7.25 -6.90 4.15
N SER A 93 6.62 -5.78 4.50
CA SER A 93 5.43 -5.76 5.35
C SER A 93 4.33 -4.92 4.72
N ILE A 94 3.09 -5.31 4.95
CA ILE A 94 1.90 -4.67 4.41
C ILE A 94 0.90 -4.49 5.54
N PHE A 95 0.37 -3.27 5.68
CA PHE A 95 -0.78 -2.99 6.53
C PHE A 95 -1.94 -2.52 5.67
N ALA A 96 -3.12 -3.14 5.79
CA ALA A 96 -4.25 -2.77 4.95
C ALA A 96 -5.57 -2.98 5.67
N ALA A 97 -6.24 -1.88 6.00
CA ALA A 97 -7.53 -1.92 6.69
C ALA A 97 -8.67 -1.39 5.80
N SER A 98 -9.85 -1.98 5.94
CA SER A 98 -11.07 -1.57 5.21
C SER A 98 -10.91 -1.55 3.69
N THR A 99 -10.21 -2.54 3.14
CA THR A 99 -9.90 -2.63 1.70
C THR A 99 -11.12 -2.98 0.85
N GLU A 100 -11.11 -2.57 -0.41
CA GLU A 100 -11.95 -3.12 -1.46
C GLU A 100 -11.33 -4.40 -2.05
N ILE A 101 -12.16 -5.27 -2.66
CA ILE A 101 -11.70 -6.52 -3.30
C ILE A 101 -10.89 -6.27 -4.58
N ALA A 102 -11.01 -5.07 -5.15
CA ALA A 102 -10.31 -4.59 -6.33
C ALA A 102 -10.34 -3.05 -6.36
N PRO A 103 -9.38 -2.39 -7.05
CA PRO A 103 -9.47 -0.95 -7.30
C PRO A 103 -10.80 -0.62 -7.99
N SER A 104 -11.47 0.44 -7.53
CA SER A 104 -12.82 0.77 -7.98
C SER A 104 -13.04 2.26 -8.14
N ASP A 105 -13.56 2.63 -9.31
CA ASP A 105 -14.31 3.85 -9.53
C ASP A 105 -15.80 3.44 -9.67
N GLY A 106 -16.43 3.08 -8.55
CA GLY A 106 -17.85 2.72 -8.47
C GLY A 106 -18.21 1.30 -8.93
N SER A 107 -18.03 0.98 -10.21
CA SER A 107 -18.30 -0.38 -10.74
C SER A 107 -17.10 -0.90 -11.52
N ARG A 108 -16.94 -2.24 -11.57
CA ARG A 108 -15.84 -2.89 -12.31
C ARG A 108 -15.82 -2.44 -13.77
N LYS A 109 -16.97 -2.47 -14.46
CA LYS A 109 -17.08 -2.02 -15.85
C LYS A 109 -16.66 -0.56 -16.02
N ARG A 110 -17.18 0.35 -15.17
CA ARG A 110 -16.80 1.77 -15.21
C ARG A 110 -15.29 1.95 -15.01
N THR A 111 -14.72 1.20 -14.08
CA THR A 111 -13.29 1.26 -13.77
C THR A 111 -12.44 0.79 -14.95
N ILE A 112 -12.78 -0.35 -15.55
CA ILE A 112 -12.06 -0.90 -16.71
C ILE A 112 -12.17 0.04 -17.92
N ASP A 113 -13.38 0.48 -18.27
CA ASP A 113 -13.60 1.35 -19.43
C ASP A 113 -12.85 2.68 -19.28
N ARG A 114 -12.91 3.29 -18.09
CA ARG A 114 -12.36 4.63 -17.84
C ARG A 114 -10.85 4.64 -17.64
N PHE A 115 -10.31 3.69 -16.87
CA PHE A 115 -8.91 3.74 -16.43
C PHE A 115 -7.99 2.81 -17.22
N PHE A 116 -8.55 1.76 -17.79
CA PHE A 116 -7.81 0.72 -18.51
C PHE A 116 -8.20 0.63 -19.99
N ASN A 117 -8.95 1.62 -20.51
CA ASN A 117 -9.41 1.68 -21.91
C ASN A 117 -10.14 0.41 -22.38
N GLY A 118 -10.88 -0.25 -21.47
CA GLY A 118 -11.58 -1.51 -21.78
C GLY A 118 -10.74 -2.78 -21.59
N ASP A 119 -9.46 -2.67 -21.22
CA ASP A 119 -8.57 -3.81 -21.02
C ASP A 119 -8.78 -4.47 -19.65
N GLU A 120 -9.54 -5.57 -19.64
CA GLU A 120 -9.79 -6.33 -18.41
C GLU A 120 -8.52 -6.99 -17.86
N LYS A 121 -7.55 -7.37 -18.71
CA LYS A 121 -6.31 -7.99 -18.26
C LYS A 121 -5.42 -6.98 -17.56
N ALA A 122 -5.38 -5.75 -18.07
CA ALA A 122 -4.70 -4.64 -17.40
C ALA A 122 -5.33 -4.34 -16.04
N PHE A 123 -6.66 -4.36 -15.93
CA PHE A 123 -7.34 -4.24 -14.64
C PHE A 123 -7.00 -5.42 -13.70
N ASP A 124 -7.06 -6.66 -14.17
CA ASP A 124 -6.78 -7.84 -13.37
C ASP A 124 -5.31 -7.95 -12.93
N ALA A 125 -4.41 -7.21 -13.58
CA ALA A 125 -3.04 -7.01 -13.09
C ALA A 125 -3.01 -6.28 -11.72
N HIS A 126 -4.04 -5.50 -11.41
CA HIS A 126 -4.18 -4.68 -10.20
C HIS A 126 -5.13 -5.28 -9.15
N VAL A 127 -5.75 -6.43 -9.41
CA VAL A 127 -6.63 -7.11 -8.46
C VAL A 127 -5.79 -7.83 -7.39
N PRO A 128 -5.95 -7.51 -6.08
CA PRO A 128 -5.11 -8.03 -5.01
C PRO A 128 -5.00 -9.56 -4.98
N THR A 129 -6.12 -10.28 -5.11
CA THR A 129 -6.11 -11.76 -5.08
C THR A 129 -5.32 -12.35 -6.25
N THR A 130 -5.40 -11.74 -7.43
CA THR A 130 -4.64 -12.15 -8.62
C THR A 130 -3.15 -11.90 -8.44
N ILE A 131 -2.76 -10.77 -7.84
CA ILE A 131 -1.35 -10.43 -7.56
C ILE A 131 -0.77 -11.39 -6.51
N ILE A 132 -1.46 -11.57 -5.39
CA ILE A 132 -1.03 -12.48 -4.31
C ILE A 132 -0.83 -13.90 -4.85
N ALA A 133 -1.76 -14.40 -5.67
CA ALA A 133 -1.63 -15.71 -6.28
C ALA A 133 -0.39 -15.82 -7.20
N ARG A 134 -0.10 -14.76 -7.99
CA ARG A 134 1.08 -14.71 -8.87
C ARG A 134 2.41 -14.65 -8.12
N HIS A 135 2.42 -14.12 -6.90
CA HIS A 135 3.63 -13.91 -6.10
C HIS A 135 3.74 -14.89 -4.91
N SER A 136 2.99 -15.99 -4.93
CA SER A 136 3.02 -17.04 -3.91
C SER A 136 4.08 -18.12 -4.22
N PRO A 137 4.78 -18.67 -3.21
CA PRO A 137 4.73 -18.31 -1.80
C PRO A 137 5.45 -16.98 -1.53
N SER A 138 4.91 -16.19 -0.59
CA SER A 138 5.52 -14.91 -0.17
C SER A 138 6.15 -15.04 1.22
N SER A 139 7.27 -14.33 1.42
CA SER A 139 7.90 -14.11 2.73
C SER A 139 7.42 -12.82 3.40
N GLN A 140 6.53 -12.06 2.77
CA GLN A 140 6.00 -10.81 3.29
C GLN A 140 5.01 -11.05 4.43
N THR A 141 4.93 -10.10 5.35
CA THR A 141 3.89 -10.09 6.40
C THR A 141 2.73 -9.20 5.98
N LEU A 142 1.49 -9.65 6.18
CA LEU A 142 0.28 -8.88 5.93
C LEU A 142 -0.56 -8.77 7.21
N ASP A 143 -0.82 -7.53 7.64
CA ASP A 143 -1.75 -7.18 8.72
C ASP A 143 -3.00 -6.53 8.10
N ASP A 144 -4.16 -7.13 8.29
CA ASP A 144 -5.45 -6.67 7.76
C ASP A 144 -6.17 -5.66 8.69
N GLY A 145 -5.51 -5.24 9.77
CA GLY A 145 -6.06 -4.35 10.80
C GLY A 145 -7.14 -4.99 11.67
N VAL A 146 -7.47 -6.27 11.45
CA VAL A 146 -8.41 -7.01 12.28
C VAL A 146 -7.64 -7.56 13.47
N ARG A 147 -7.58 -6.80 14.56
CA ARG A 147 -7.26 -7.40 15.86
C ARG A 147 -8.33 -8.43 16.17
N ARG A 148 -7.99 -9.73 16.03
CA ARG A 148 -8.73 -10.76 16.76
C ARG A 148 -8.63 -10.37 18.23
N VAL A 149 -9.75 -9.97 18.84
CA VAL A 149 -9.84 -9.86 20.29
C VAL A 149 -9.62 -11.27 20.83
N GLY A 150 -8.37 -11.60 21.14
CA GLY A 150 -8.02 -12.83 21.83
C GLY A 150 -8.71 -12.78 23.19
N ARG A 151 -9.47 -13.84 23.50
CA ARG A 151 -9.82 -14.16 24.89
C ARG A 151 -8.54 -14.06 25.71
N GLY A 152 -8.56 -13.25 26.77
CA GLY A 152 -7.42 -13.09 27.66
C GLY A 152 -6.87 -14.44 28.08
N CYS A 153 -5.55 -14.60 27.97
CA CYS A 153 -4.87 -15.56 28.84
C CYS A 153 -4.85 -14.94 30.23
N GLU A 154 -5.74 -15.40 31.10
CA GLU A 154 -5.53 -15.30 32.54
C GLU A 154 -4.20 -15.98 32.89
N LYS A 155 -3.35 -15.26 33.60
CA LYS A 155 -2.38 -15.82 34.54
C LYS A 155 -2.55 -15.10 35.87
#